data_AF-A0A5P2CTW5-F1
#
_entry.id   AF-A0A5P2CTW5-F1
#
_cell.length_a   1.000
_cell.length_b   1.000
_cell.length_c   1.000
_cell.angle_alpha   90.00
_cell.angle_beta   90.00
_cell.angle_gamma   90.00
#
_symmetry.space_group_name_H-M   'P 1'
#
loop_
_entity.id
_entity.type
_entity.pdbx_description
1 polymer ?
#
loop_
_entity_poly.entity_id
_entity_poly.type
_entity_poly.pdbx_seq_one_letter_code
_entity_poly.pdbx_strand_id
1 'polypeptide(L)' 'MFNVFIDHPVTGANVEIISLEKAYEASAVANFCTDAGYRVDADLWTETDQYAMVSPALYERLNLARFATVPS' A
#
# COMPACT_ATOMS: atom_id res chain seq x y z
N MET A 1 0.71 11.85 9.64
CA MET A 1 0.21 10.45 9.52
C MET A 1 -0.37 10.31 8.13
N PHE A 2 0.03 9.28 7.40
CA PHE A 2 -0.36 9.03 6.02
C PHE A 2 -1.40 7.92 6.00
N ASN A 3 -2.50 8.16 5.30
CA ASN A 3 -3.60 7.19 5.23
C ASN A 3 -3.68 6.60 3.82
N VAL A 4 -3.69 5.28 3.74
CA VAL A 4 -3.91 4.53 2.51
C VAL A 4 -5.27 3.86 2.61
N PHE A 5 -6.16 4.19 1.68
CA PHE A 5 -7.50 3.62 1.57
C PHE A 5 -7.46 2.57 0.45
N ILE A 6 -7.77 1.32 0.78
CA ILE A 6 -7.68 0.17 -0.14
C ILE A 6 -9.08 -0.36 -0.37
N ASP A 7 -9.54 -0.32 -1.60
CA ASP A 7 -10.78 -0.93 -2.06
C ASP A 7 -10.44 -2.26 -2.75
N HIS A 8 -11.13 -3.32 -2.32
CA HIS A 8 -10.98 -4.68 -2.80
C HIS A 8 -12.08 -5.01 -3.83
N PRO A 9 -11.90 -4.70 -5.13
CA PRO A 9 -12.94 -4.87 -6.14
C PRO A 9 -13.33 -6.34 -6.35
N VAL A 10 -12.44 -7.29 -6.03
CA VAL A 10 -12.65 -8.72 -6.23
C VAL A 10 -13.59 -9.33 -5.18
N THR A 11 -13.56 -8.83 -3.95
CA THR A 11 -14.36 -9.37 -2.84
C THR A 11 -15.66 -8.60 -2.61
N GLY A 12 -15.83 -7.43 -3.22
CA GLY A 12 -17.04 -6.61 -3.16
C GLY A 12 -17.33 -6.01 -1.79
N ALA A 13 -16.35 -5.98 -0.89
CA ALA A 13 -16.52 -5.47 0.48
C ALA A 13 -15.27 -4.75 1.01
N ASN A 14 -15.58 -3.67 1.74
CA ASN A 14 -14.82 -2.87 2.70
C ASN A 14 -13.54 -2.17 2.19
N VAL A 15 -13.61 -0.84 2.25
CA VAL A 15 -12.43 0.02 2.19
C VAL A 15 -11.63 -0.21 3.47
N GLU A 16 -10.43 -0.77 3.36
CA GLU A 16 -9.48 -0.84 4.47
C GLU A 16 -8.71 0.48 4.57
N ILE A 17 -8.48 0.96 5.79
CA ILE A 17 -7.69 2.16 6.05
C ILE A 17 -6.43 1.75 6.81
N ILE A 18 -5.28 1.98 6.19
CA ILE A 18 -3.98 1.75 6.80
C ILE A 18 -3.35 3.10 7.09
N SER A 19 -3.09 3.36 8.38
CA SER A 19 -2.44 4.57 8.85
C SER A 19 -0.97 4.30 9.16
N LEU A 20 -0.07 5.08 8.55
CA LEU A 20 1.38 4.93 8.67
C LEU A 20 2.02 6.26 9.07
N GLU A 21 3.11 6.19 9.83
CA GLU A 21 3.80 7.41 10.29
C GLU A 21 4.63 8.06 9.18
N LYS A 22 5.07 7.28 8.18
CA LYS A 22 6.04 7.71 7.18
C LYS A 22 5.51 7.61 5.76
N ALA A 23 5.76 8.65 4.96
CA ALA A 23 5.29 8.76 3.57
C ALA A 23 5.76 7.59 2.71
N TYR A 24 7.03 7.20 2.84
CA TYR A 24 7.61 6.11 2.06
C TYR A 24 7.03 4.73 2.41
N GLU A 25 6.53 4.54 3.64
CA GLU A 25 5.89 3.28 4.05
C GLU A 25 4.47 3.22 3.45
N ALA A 26 3.73 4.33 3.52
CA ALA A 26 2.43 4.46 2.88
C ALA A 26 2.53 4.27 1.36
N SER A 27 3.54 4.86 0.72
CA SER A 27 3.83 4.67 -0.70
C SER A 27 4.13 3.20 -1.02
N ALA A 28 4.93 2.50 -0.21
CA ALA A 28 5.21 1.08 -0.44
C ALA A 28 3.96 0.19 -0.34
N VAL A 29 3.09 0.44 0.64
CA VAL A 29 1.82 -0.28 0.80
C VAL A 29 0.87 0.02 -0.36
N ALA A 30 0.72 1.30 -0.73
CA ALA A 30 -0.14 1.70 -1.84
C ALA A 30 0.28 1.06 -3.17
N ASN A 31 1.58 1.05 -3.48
CA ASN A 31 2.11 0.40 -4.68
C ASN A 31 1.89 -1.11 -4.65
N PHE A 32 2.18 -1.76 -3.53
CA PHE A 32 1.94 -3.20 -3.37
C PHE A 32 0.47 -3.57 -3.63
N CYS A 33 -0.48 -2.80 -3.08
CA CYS A 33 -1.90 -3.02 -3.28
C CYS A 33 -2.34 -2.76 -4.72
N THR A 34 -1.79 -1.72 -5.36
CA THR A 34 -2.03 -1.42 -6.78
C THR A 34 -1.54 -2.58 -7.67
N ASP A 35 -0.34 -3.11 -7.42
CA ASP A 35 0.23 -4.27 -8.13
C ASP A 35 -0.52 -5.59 -7.87
N ALA A 36 -1.28 -5.64 -6.77
CA ALA A 36 -2.20 -6.74 -6.48
C ALA A 36 -3.56 -6.57 -7.18
N GLY A 37 -3.80 -5.44 -7.86
CA GLY A 37 -5.03 -5.13 -8.57
C GLY A 37 -6.11 -4.50 -7.70
N TYR A 38 -5.77 -4.05 -6.49
CA TYR A 38 -6.69 -3.29 -5.65
C TYR A 38 -6.75 -1.83 -6.11
N ARG A 39 -7.90 -1.20 -5.88
CA ARG A 39 -8.03 0.24 -6.09
C ARG A 39 -7.51 0.92 -4.82
N VAL A 40 -6.61 1.88 -4.98
CA VAL A 40 -5.99 2.58 -3.86
C VAL A 40 -6.22 4.07 -4.01
N ASP A 41 -6.78 4.69 -2.97
CA ASP A 41 -6.79 6.13 -2.79
C ASP A 41 -5.87 6.44 -1.61
N ALA A 42 -4.80 7.20 -1.83
CA ALA A 42 -3.84 7.53 -0.78
C ALA A 42 -3.92 9.02 -0.47
N ASP A 43 -4.23 9.35 0.77
CA ASP A 43 -4.10 10.71 1.27
C ASP A 43 -2.65 10.96 1.68
N LEU A 44 -1.83 11.22 0.65
CA LEU A 44 -0.45 11.69 0.82
C LEU A 44 -0.39 13.22 0.99
N TRP A 45 -1.53 13.90 1.11
CA TRP A 45 -1.64 15.33 0.80
C TRP A 45 -1.04 16.29 1.83
N THR A 46 -0.66 15.85 3.03
CA THR A 46 -0.19 16.83 4.01
C THR A 46 1.20 17.37 3.74
N GLU A 47 2.04 16.68 2.97
CA GLU A 47 3.32 17.23 2.53
C GLU A 47 3.62 16.68 1.14
N THR A 48 3.85 17.56 0.17
CA THR A 48 4.69 17.26 -1.00
C THR A 48 6.09 16.88 -0.50
N ASP A 49 6.21 15.71 0.12
CA ASP A 49 7.48 15.11 0.41
C ASP A 49 7.99 14.54 -0.92
N GLN A 50 8.83 15.32 -1.59
CA GLN A 50 9.55 14.89 -2.78
C GLN A 50 10.41 13.63 -2.51
N TYR A 51 10.62 13.26 -1.25
CA TYR A 51 11.24 12.02 -0.82
C TYR A 51 10.24 10.89 -0.53
N ALA A 52 8.95 11.04 -0.88
CA ALA A 52 7.97 9.94 -0.91
C ALA A 52 8.28 8.94 -2.03
N MET A 53 9.54 8.50 -2.11
CA MET A 53 9.97 7.34 -2.85
C MET A 53 9.55 6.10 -2.06
N VAL A 54 9.08 5.07 -2.76
CA VAL A 54 8.77 3.76 -2.18
C VAL A 54 9.96 3.26 -1.36
N SER A 55 9.74 2.80 -0.12
CA SER A 55 10.78 2.06 0.61
C SER A 55 11.02 0.71 -0.08
N PRO A 56 12.20 0.49 -0.71
CA PRO A 56 12.43 -0.74 -1.47
C PRO A 56 12.39 -1.98 -0.58
N ALA A 57 12.94 -1.88 0.63
CA ALA A 57 12.98 -2.98 1.59
C ALA A 57 11.58 -3.38 2.10
N LEU A 58 10.69 -2.40 2.35
CA LEU A 58 9.33 -2.73 2.76
C LEU A 58 8.53 -3.33 1.60
N TYR A 59 8.63 -2.73 0.41
CA TYR A 59 7.96 -3.24 -0.77
C TYR A 59 8.39 -4.67 -1.10
N GLU A 60 9.69 -4.98 -1.08
CA GLU A 60 10.21 -6.34 -1.29
C GLU A 60 9.63 -7.34 -0.27
N ARG A 61 9.56 -6.95 1.01
CA ARG A 61 8.95 -7.79 2.06
C ARG A 61 7.47 -8.07 1.82
N LEU A 62 6.70 -7.06 1.43
CA LEU A 62 5.28 -7.21 1.09
C LEU A 62 5.11 -8.13 -0.12
N ASN A 63 5.96 -7.96 -1.14
CA ASN A 63 5.94 -8.79 -2.34
C ASN A 63 6.31 -10.24 -2.05
N LEU A 64 7.33 -10.50 -1.23
CA LEU A 64 7.67 -11.87 -0.79
C LEU A 64 6.53 -12.52 0.00
N ALA A 65 5.84 -11.74 0.85
CA ALA A 65 4.68 -12.23 1.61
C ALA A 65 3.52 -12.64 0.68
N ARG A 66 3.30 -11.92 -0.42
CA ARG A 66 2.27 -12.25 -1.45
C ARG A 66 2.47 -13.65 -2.02
N PHE A 67 3.71 -14.07 -2.27
CA PHE A 67 4.01 -15.39 -2.82
C PHE A 67 4.06 -16.50 -1.77
N ALA A 68 4.29 -16.16 -0.50
CA ALA A 68 4.28 -17.13 0.59
C ALA A 68 2.86 -17.64 0.93
N THR A 69 1.81 -16.89 0.58
CA THR A 69 0.42 -17.23 0.88
C THR A 69 -0.34 -17.96 -0.24
N VAL A 70 0.31 -18.30 -1.35
CA VAL A 70 -0.30 -19.13 -2.41
C VAL A 70 0.13 -20.59 -2.19
N PRO A 71 -0.74 -21.48 -1.68
CA PRO A 71 -0.41 -22.90 -1.64
C PRO A 71 -0.33 -23.43 -3.07
N SER A 72 0.71 -24.21 -3.35
CA SER A 72 0.90 -24.99 -4.58
C SER A 72 -0.25 -25.96 -4.84
#